data_AF-A0A8S1UF18-F1
#
_entry.id   AF-A0A8S1UF18-F1
#
_cell.length_a   1.000
_cell.length_b   1.000
_cell.length_c   1.000
_cell.angle_alpha   90.00
_cell.angle_beta   90.00
_cell.angle_gamma   90.00
#
_symmetry.space_group_name_H-M   'P 1'
#
loop_
_entity.id
_entity.type
_entity.pdbx_description
1 polymer ?
#
loop_
_entity_poly.entity_id
_entity_poly.type
_entity_poly.pdbx_seq_one_letter_code
_entity_poly.pdbx_strand_id
1 'polypeptide(L)'
;MNDSNTSDPFSMANIQKADAFLAQFIDIKQLLPIKEGLTKEMIEYFNQFKFSTQGQIGPLTYQERQKKIQKYRQKKNTRQFSKKNHYDYRAKKAKTRQREKGRFVSNKK
;
A
#
# COMPACT_ATOMS: atom_id res chain seq x y z
N MET A 1 25.33 23.90 -29.39
CA MET A 1 25.35 22.52 -28.89
C MET A 1 25.18 22.60 -27.39
N ASN A 2 23.97 22.33 -26.91
CA ASN A 2 23.65 22.33 -25.48
C ASN A 2 23.31 20.88 -25.13
N ASP A 3 24.31 20.11 -24.72
CA ASP A 3 24.07 18.79 -24.15
C ASP A 3 23.59 19.01 -22.72
N SER A 4 22.26 18.97 -22.60
CA SER A 4 21.51 19.00 -21.37
C SER A 4 22.09 18.01 -20.36
N ASN A 5 22.49 18.56 -19.22
CA ASN A 5 22.58 17.90 -17.93
C ASN A 5 21.32 17.05 -17.68
N THR A 6 21.36 15.79 -18.12
CA THR A 6 20.45 14.74 -17.68
C THR A 6 21.29 13.81 -16.83
N SER A 7 21.48 14.19 -15.57
CA SER A 7 22.09 13.31 -14.57
C SER A 7 21.13 12.17 -14.31
N ASP A 8 21.17 11.14 -15.15
CA ASP A 8 20.43 9.91 -14.93
C ASP A 8 20.70 9.45 -13.50
N PRO A 9 19.68 9.41 -12.62
CA PRO A 9 19.86 9.01 -11.23
C PRO A 9 20.35 7.57 -11.12
N PHE A 10 20.20 6.77 -12.19
CA PHE A 10 20.69 5.40 -12.29
C PHE A 10 21.98 5.26 -13.11
N SER A 11 22.65 6.37 -13.46
CA SER A 11 23.99 6.27 -14.03
C SER A 11 24.94 5.60 -13.04
N MET A 12 25.86 4.79 -13.55
CA MET A 12 26.83 4.05 -12.73
C MET A 12 27.61 4.97 -11.77
N ALA A 13 27.93 6.19 -12.21
CA ALA A 13 28.61 7.19 -11.39
C ALA A 13 27.75 7.70 -10.22
N ASN A 14 26.44 7.86 -10.39
CA ASN A 14 25.54 8.28 -9.33
C ASN A 14 25.25 7.13 -8.35
N ILE A 15 25.14 5.90 -8.85
CA ILE A 15 25.01 4.69 -8.03
C ILE A 15 26.23 4.53 -7.12
N GLN A 16 27.44 4.66 -7.68
CA GLN A 16 28.69 4.56 -6.90
C GLN A 16 28.81 5.61 -5.80
N LYS A 17 28.34 6.83 -6.05
CA LYS A 17 28.30 7.89 -5.02
C LYS A 17 27.31 7.58 -3.90
N ALA A 18 26.14 7.03 -4.23
CA ALA A 18 25.15 6.61 -3.25
C ALA A 18 25.67 5.42 -2.41
N ASP A 19 26.30 4.43 -3.04
CA ASP A 19 26.91 3.28 -2.37
C ASP A 19 28.05 3.73 -1.42
N ALA A 20 28.88 4.68 -1.86
CA ALA A 20 29.95 5.25 -1.04
C ALA A 20 29.43 6.08 0.15
N PHE A 21 28.31 6.78 0.00
CA PHE A 21 27.65 7.48 1.11
C PHE A 21 27.06 6.49 2.12
N LEU A 22 26.37 5.46 1.65
CA LEU A 22 25.78 4.43 2.50
C LEU A 22 26.84 3.63 3.27
N ALA A 23 28.01 3.39 2.66
CA ALA A 23 29.14 2.72 3.29
C ALA A 23 29.72 3.46 4.52
N GLN A 24 29.43 4.75 4.68
CA GLN A 24 29.83 5.52 5.87
C GLN A 24 28.98 5.18 7.09
N PHE A 25 27.74 4.70 6.87
CA PHE A 25 26.76 4.46 7.93
C PHE A 25 26.45 2.98 8.11
N ILE A 26 26.73 2.15 7.11
CA ILE A 26 26.44 0.72 7.11
C ILE A 26 27.68 -0.01 6.58
N ASP A 27 28.21 -0.96 7.35
CA ASP A 27 29.28 -1.83 6.89
C ASP A 27 28.78 -2.63 5.68
N ILE A 28 29.41 -2.44 4.51
CA ILE A 28 28.96 -2.99 3.21
C ILE A 28 28.76 -4.52 3.28
N LYS A 29 29.49 -5.20 4.17
CA LYS A 29 29.32 -6.63 4.44
C LYS A 29 27.93 -7.01 4.94
N GLN A 30 27.20 -6.09 5.57
CA GLN A 30 25.82 -6.27 6.03
C GLN A 30 24.77 -6.06 4.92
N LEU A 31 25.17 -5.50 3.76
CA LEU A 31 24.28 -5.23 2.61
C LEU A 31 24.39 -6.26 1.47
N LEU A 32 25.44 -7.08 1.46
CA LEU A 32 25.60 -8.23 0.55
C LEU A 32 24.36 -9.17 0.49
N PRO A 33 23.57 -9.36 1.55
CA PRO A 33 22.32 -10.13 1.49
C PRO A 33 21.23 -9.60 0.55
N ILE A 34 21.29 -8.34 0.14
CA ILE A 34 20.19 -7.71 -0.60
C ILE A 34 20.24 -8.08 -2.10
N LYS A 35 21.39 -8.52 -2.62
CA LYS A 35 21.56 -8.86 -4.05
C LYS A 35 21.41 -10.35 -4.39
N GLU A 36 21.64 -11.27 -3.46
CA GLU A 36 21.60 -12.73 -3.73
C GLU A 36 20.40 -13.47 -3.08
N GLY A 37 19.48 -12.72 -2.48
CA GLY A 37 18.36 -13.30 -1.73
C GLY A 37 18.77 -13.73 -0.32
N LEU A 38 17.78 -13.89 0.57
CA LEU A 38 18.06 -14.29 1.94
C LEU A 38 18.61 -15.72 2.00
N THR A 39 19.82 -15.88 2.51
CA THR A 39 20.42 -17.18 2.81
C THR A 39 19.62 -17.90 3.90
N LYS A 40 19.72 -19.23 3.97
CA LYS A 40 19.04 -20.02 5.02
C LYS A 40 19.43 -19.57 6.43
N GLU A 41 20.70 -19.24 6.63
CA GLU A 41 21.24 -18.73 7.90
C GLU A 41 20.62 -17.38 8.28
N MET A 42 20.39 -16.51 7.29
CA MET A 42 19.70 -15.24 7.54
C MET A 42 18.22 -15.41 7.84
N ILE A 43 17.54 -16.34 7.16
CA ILE A 43 16.15 -16.68 7.48
C ILE A 43 16.07 -17.24 8.90
N GLU A 44 17.00 -18.12 9.29
CA GLU A 44 17.14 -18.59 10.65
C GLU A 44 17.38 -17.44 11.61
N TYR A 45 18.32 -16.53 11.34
CA TYR A 45 18.57 -15.31 12.11
C TYR A 45 17.32 -14.47 12.32
N PHE A 46 16.57 -14.15 11.27
CA PHE A 46 15.30 -13.43 11.41
C PHE A 46 14.23 -14.23 12.16
N ASN A 47 14.24 -15.56 12.05
CA ASN A 47 13.40 -16.44 12.86
C ASN A 47 13.84 -16.52 14.33
N GLN A 48 15.05 -16.07 14.69
CA GLN A 48 15.44 -15.87 16.09
C GLN A 48 14.69 -14.67 16.67
N PHE A 49 14.51 -13.62 15.86
CA PHE A 49 13.67 -12.44 16.17
C PHE A 49 12.18 -12.71 15.93
N LYS A 50 11.67 -13.86 16.37
CA LYS A 50 10.21 -14.08 16.43
C LYS A 50 9.65 -12.99 17.33
N PHE A 51 9.06 -11.96 16.72
CA PHE A 51 8.29 -10.97 17.46
C PHE A 51 7.31 -11.73 18.34
N SER A 52 7.37 -11.47 19.66
CA SER A 52 6.56 -12.23 20.60
C SER A 52 5.09 -12.14 20.19
N THR A 53 4.50 -13.29 19.87
CA THR A 53 3.07 -13.39 19.53
C THR A 53 2.18 -13.11 20.74
N GLN A 54 2.81 -12.99 21.91
CA GLN A 54 2.21 -12.74 23.22
C GLN A 54 2.10 -11.23 23.54
N GLY A 55 2.72 -10.35 22.74
CA GLY A 55 2.62 -8.91 22.92
C GLY A 55 1.25 -8.36 22.51
N GLN A 56 0.66 -7.52 23.35
CA GLN A 56 -0.45 -6.65 22.96
C GLN A 56 0.07 -5.56 22.02
N ILE A 57 -0.57 -5.39 20.86
CA ILE A 57 -0.29 -4.29 19.92
C ILE A 57 -1.44 -3.30 20.05
N GLY A 58 -1.29 -2.32 20.94
CA GLY A 58 -2.37 -1.43 21.34
C GLY A 58 -3.49 -2.24 22.04
N PRO A 59 -4.78 -2.05 21.68
CA PRO A 59 -5.89 -2.74 22.33
C PRO A 59 -6.13 -4.17 21.82
N LEU A 60 -5.29 -4.68 20.92
CA LEU A 60 -5.48 -6.00 20.29
C LEU A 60 -4.30 -6.90 20.55
N THR A 61 -4.58 -8.18 20.72
CA THR A 61 -3.55 -9.21 20.67
C THR A 61 -2.97 -9.33 19.26
N TYR A 62 -1.75 -9.85 19.15
CA TYR A 62 -1.13 -10.17 17.86
C TYR A 62 -2.06 -11.00 16.96
N GLN A 63 -2.69 -12.04 17.50
CA GLN A 63 -3.57 -12.93 16.75
C GLN A 63 -4.82 -12.21 16.22
N GLU A 64 -5.46 -11.36 17.03
CA GLU A 64 -6.62 -10.57 16.60
C GLU A 64 -6.24 -9.58 15.50
N ARG A 65 -5.07 -8.96 15.61
CA ARG A 65 -4.54 -8.06 14.59
C ARG A 65 -4.31 -8.80 13.27
N GLN A 66 -3.73 -10.01 13.31
CA GLN A 66 -3.56 -10.84 12.11
C GLN A 66 -4.90 -11.17 11.46
N LYS A 67 -5.92 -11.56 12.23
CA LYS A 67 -7.29 -11.77 11.72
C LYS A 67 -7.85 -10.52 11.05
N LYS A 68 -7.69 -9.33 11.65
CA LYS A 68 -8.15 -8.06 11.06
C LYS A 68 -7.40 -7.71 9.77
N ILE A 69 -6.08 -7.91 9.73
CA ILE A 69 -5.25 -7.68 8.54
C ILE A 69 -5.69 -8.61 7.40
N GLN A 70 -5.88 -9.90 7.69
CA GLN A 70 -6.37 -10.87 6.70
C GLN A 70 -7.74 -10.45 6.15
N LYS A 71 -8.69 -10.09 7.02
CA LYS A 71 -10.01 -9.58 6.61
C LYS A 71 -9.91 -8.30 5.78
N TYR A 72 -8.99 -7.39 6.13
CA TYR A 72 -8.73 -6.19 5.34
C TYR A 72 -8.22 -6.52 3.94
N ARG A 73 -7.26 -7.45 3.81
CA ARG A 73 -6.72 -7.89 2.49
C ARG A 73 -7.82 -8.53 1.64
N GLN A 74 -8.64 -9.40 2.23
CA GLN A 74 -9.80 -9.97 1.56
C GLN A 74 -10.76 -8.88 1.06
N LYS A 75 -11.12 -7.92 1.92
CA LYS A 75 -11.96 -6.78 1.53
C LYS A 75 -11.33 -5.92 0.44
N LYS A 76 -10.01 -5.70 0.47
CA LYS A 76 -9.27 -4.93 -0.54
C LYS A 76 -9.39 -5.58 -1.92
N ASN A 77 -9.23 -6.89 -1.98
CA ASN A 77 -9.28 -7.64 -3.23
C ASN A 77 -10.70 -7.70 -3.82
N THR A 78 -11.74 -7.60 -2.99
CA THR A 78 -13.14 -7.67 -3.43
C THR A 78 -13.83 -6.30 -3.54
N ARG A 79 -13.08 -5.19 -3.45
CA ARG A 79 -13.68 -3.85 -3.58
C ARG A 79 -14.27 -3.66 -4.97
N GLN A 80 -15.52 -3.19 -4.99
CA GLN A 80 -16.22 -2.80 -6.21
C GLN A 80 -16.21 -1.28 -6.28
N PHE A 81 -15.52 -0.72 -7.28
CA PHE A 81 -15.46 0.72 -7.53
C PHE A 81 -16.48 1.19 -8.56
N SER A 82 -17.11 0.26 -9.26
CA SER A 82 -18.17 0.56 -10.21
C SER A 82 -19.42 1.07 -9.49
N LYS A 83 -20.17 1.95 -10.16
CA LYS A 83 -21.42 2.50 -9.62
C LYS A 83 -22.41 1.35 -9.40
N LYS A 84 -22.77 1.11 -8.15
CA LYS A 84 -23.79 0.14 -7.75
C LYS A 84 -25.04 0.85 -7.25
N ASN A 85 -26.20 0.48 -7.80
CA ASN A 85 -27.48 0.83 -7.20
C ASN A 85 -27.86 -0.30 -6.23
N HIS A 86 -27.96 0.03 -4.94
CA HIS A 86 -28.38 -0.96 -3.93
C HIS A 86 -29.88 -1.23 -3.92
N TYR A 87 -30.67 -0.25 -4.37
CA TYR A 87 -32.13 -0.31 -4.32
C TYR A 87 -32.73 0.13 -5.65
N ASP A 88 -33.17 -0.85 -6.45
CA ASP A 88 -33.73 -0.59 -7.78
C ASP A 88 -34.99 0.27 -7.73
N TYR A 89 -35.84 0.08 -6.72
CA TYR A 89 -37.02 0.93 -6.53
C TYR A 89 -36.65 2.40 -6.40
N ARG A 90 -35.58 2.74 -5.64
CA ARG A 90 -35.12 4.12 -5.49
C ARG A 90 -34.60 4.68 -6.81
N ALA A 91 -33.88 3.86 -7.59
CA ALA A 91 -33.40 4.24 -8.92
C ALA A 91 -34.57 4.50 -9.89
N LYS A 92 -35.58 3.61 -9.91
CA LYS A 92 -36.79 3.77 -10.72
C LYS A 92 -37.55 5.04 -10.34
N LYS A 93 -37.81 5.25 -9.05
CA LYS A 93 -38.49 6.46 -8.55
C LYS A 93 -37.70 7.73 -8.87
N ALA A 94 -36.37 7.71 -8.78
CA ALA A 94 -35.54 8.86 -9.12
C ALA A 94 -35.52 9.20 -10.63
N LYS A 95 -35.81 8.22 -11.49
CA LYS A 95 -35.96 8.40 -12.95
C LYS A 95 -37.29 9.06 -13.31
N THR A 96 -38.37 8.74 -12.60
CA THR A 96 -39.72 9.27 -12.91
C THR A 96 -40.01 10.64 -12.32
N ARG A 97 -39.20 11.12 -11.35
CA ARG A 97 -39.38 12.44 -10.72
C ARG A 97 -39.10 13.58 -11.71
N GLN A 98 -39.98 14.58 -11.71
CA GLN A 98 -39.81 15.81 -12.47
C GLN A 98 -38.52 16.56 -12.09
N ARG A 99 -37.84 17.08 -13.10
CA ARG A 99 -36.59 17.84 -12.94
C ARG A 99 -36.59 19.10 -13.77
N GLU A 100 -35.90 20.11 -13.25
CA GLU A 100 -35.53 21.32 -13.97
C GLU A 100 -34.01 21.48 -13.88
N LYS A 101 -33.32 21.61 -15.03
CA LYS A 101 -31.85 21.69 -15.11
C LYS A 101 -31.14 20.57 -14.32
N GLY A 102 -31.70 19.36 -14.33
CA GLY A 102 -31.15 18.19 -13.64
C GLY A 102 -31.46 18.09 -12.13
N ARG A 103 -32.01 19.12 -11.51
CA ARG A 103 -32.43 19.13 -10.09
C ARG A 103 -33.88 18.69 -9.96
N PHE A 104 -34.23 18.00 -8.87
CA PHE A 104 -35.63 17.67 -8.61
C PHE A 104 -36.42 18.94 -8.27
N VAL A 105 -37.60 19.07 -8.87
CA VAL A 105 -38.52 20.18 -8.58
C VAL A 105 -39.21 19.92 -7.24
N SER A 106 -39.32 20.94 -6.39
CA SER A 106 -40.20 20.90 -5.22
C SER A 106 -41.60 21.26 -5.66
N ASN A 107 -42.58 20.41 -5.35
CA ASN A 107 -43.97 20.81 -5.45
C ASN A 107 -44.20 21.87 -4.36
N LYS A 108 -44.11 23.15 -4.72
CA LYS A 108 -44.63 24.21 -3.86
C LYS A 108 -46.13 23.94 -3.76
N LYS A 109 -46.60 23.67 -2.54
CA LYS A 109 -48.03 23.64 -2.23
C LYS A 109 -48.58 25.05 -2.31
#